data_AF-A0A4R5UW75-F1
#
_entry.id   AF-A0A4R5UW75-F1
#
_cell.length_a   1.000
_cell.length_b   1.000
_cell.length_c   1.000
_cell.angle_alpha   90.00
_cell.angle_beta   90.00
_cell.angle_gamma   90.00
#
_symmetry.space_group_name_H-M   'P 1'
#
loop_
_entity.id
_entity.type
_entity.pdbx_description
1 polymer ?
#
loop_
_entity_poly.entity_id
_entity_poly.type
_entity_poly.pdbx_seq_one_letter_code
_entity_poly.pdbx_strand_id
1 'polypeptide(L)'
;MRHTYYFIILLLTMSISCHSQQQKVFLEGYEVKLNGDAQCRRFFETQAISEELVQTSVDALELVFEEGKLTQKFFWSYGDRDEVELTLEEKGMAYIPVVPHDFYIFKTSDTGSSHLGGDPPTHFNLPKFEERPSFQFLGTLSSETVGLEWLPFDLHLAVPIYGNFYRLFMDYSDPLNPKVWNPEEYIETGYEDEWVKHDTKLLFEQKFMETEKMTEMPEIHQGSSTSPGHLGVPQWIQGPDIPDCPKTNKTMKFVAQFSYGLDVKLAKTNLDLPTEGYYADLLKRMNFWIDGDLYIFMNPESKMVCYIIQNT
;
A
#
# COMPACT_ATOMS: atom_id res chain seq x y z
N MET A 1 -38.24 67.46 20.04
CA MET A 1 -37.94 66.06 20.43
C MET A 1 -38.18 65.18 19.22
N ARG A 2 -37.20 64.32 18.84
CA ARG A 2 -37.17 63.33 17.73
C ARG A 2 -36.96 63.92 16.32
N HIS A 3 -35.72 64.06 15.84
CA HIS A 3 -34.72 63.07 15.34
C HIS A 3 -35.03 62.54 13.94
N THR A 4 -34.44 63.21 12.94
CA THR A 4 -34.29 62.74 11.56
C THR A 4 -32.92 62.06 11.45
N TYR A 5 -32.90 60.76 11.19
CA TYR A 5 -31.66 60.00 10.99
C TYR A 5 -31.21 60.10 9.53
N TYR A 6 -29.99 60.57 9.30
CA TYR A 6 -29.28 60.44 8.03
C TYR A 6 -28.62 59.07 7.97
N PHE A 7 -28.94 58.27 6.96
CA PHE A 7 -28.21 57.05 6.63
C PHE A 7 -27.04 57.42 5.71
N ILE A 8 -25.82 57.32 6.23
CA ILE A 8 -24.58 57.35 5.44
C ILE A 8 -24.28 55.90 5.06
N ILE A 9 -24.36 55.58 3.77
CA ILE A 9 -23.89 54.30 3.22
C ILE A 9 -22.41 54.46 2.90
N LEU A 10 -21.56 53.86 3.74
CA LEU A 10 -20.13 53.76 3.53
C LEU A 10 -19.87 52.54 2.62
N LEU A 11 -19.52 52.79 1.36
CA LEU A 11 -19.06 51.75 0.43
C LEU A 11 -17.61 51.37 0.80
N LEU A 12 -17.46 50.30 1.59
CA LEU A 12 -16.21 49.59 1.76
C LEU A 12 -15.94 48.76 0.50
N THR A 13 -15.10 49.28 -0.39
CA THR A 13 -14.49 48.47 -1.45
C THR A 13 -13.47 47.53 -0.80
N MET A 14 -13.84 46.27 -0.59
CA MET A 14 -12.86 45.23 -0.33
C MET A 14 -12.07 44.97 -1.62
N SER A 15 -10.85 45.50 -1.68
CA SER A 15 -9.82 45.03 -2.57
C SER A 15 -9.47 43.59 -2.17
N ILE A 16 -10.10 42.63 -2.84
CA ILE A 16 -9.66 41.24 -2.83
C ILE A 16 -8.30 41.23 -3.52
N SER A 17 -7.25 41.27 -2.72
CA SER A 17 -5.90 40.97 -3.17
C SER A 17 -5.90 39.53 -3.64
N CYS A 18 -6.01 39.33 -4.95
CA CYS A 18 -5.88 38.02 -5.58
C CYS A 18 -4.39 37.64 -5.57
N HIS A 19 -3.86 37.28 -4.41
CA HIS A 19 -2.62 36.51 -4.38
C HIS A 19 -2.99 35.13 -4.89
N SER A 20 -2.56 34.78 -6.11
CA SER A 20 -2.65 33.42 -6.61
C SER A 20 -1.97 32.50 -5.59
N GLN A 21 -2.75 31.70 -4.88
CA GLN A 21 -2.21 30.83 -3.83
C GLN A 21 -1.40 29.74 -4.52
N GLN A 22 -0.08 29.77 -4.32
CA GLN A 22 0.80 28.70 -4.76
C GLN A 22 0.47 27.43 -3.98
N GLN A 23 0.39 26.30 -4.69
CA GLN A 23 0.08 25.00 -4.11
C GLN A 23 1.21 24.03 -4.41
N LYS A 24 1.58 23.20 -3.43
CA LYS A 24 2.60 22.16 -3.59
C LYS A 24 1.99 20.79 -3.37
N VAL A 25 2.50 19.80 -4.11
CA VAL A 25 2.23 18.38 -3.89
C VAL A 25 3.55 17.65 -3.88
N PHE A 26 3.74 16.76 -2.90
CA PHE A 26 4.91 15.90 -2.78
C PHE A 26 4.47 14.45 -2.96
N LEU A 27 5.17 13.70 -3.80
CA LEU A 27 4.83 12.33 -4.15
C LEU A 27 6.05 11.42 -3.95
N GLU A 28 5.88 10.29 -3.28
CA GLU A 28 6.88 9.23 -3.23
C GLU A 28 6.98 8.53 -4.59
N GLY A 29 8.21 8.28 -5.05
CA GLY A 29 8.49 7.75 -6.38
C GLY A 29 8.28 8.77 -7.51
N TYR A 30 8.57 8.34 -8.75
CA TYR A 30 8.55 9.22 -9.92
C TYR A 30 7.98 8.58 -11.18
N GLU A 31 7.60 7.31 -11.15
CA GLU A 31 7.12 6.55 -12.31
C GLU A 31 5.66 6.87 -12.65
N VAL A 32 5.37 8.15 -12.89
CA VAL A 32 4.06 8.66 -13.23
C VAL A 32 4.11 9.57 -14.46
N LYS A 33 3.14 9.40 -15.34
CA LYS A 33 2.87 10.36 -16.41
C LYS A 33 1.98 11.48 -15.88
N LEU A 34 2.52 12.68 -15.72
CA LEU A 34 1.80 13.85 -15.18
C LEU A 34 0.90 14.51 -16.24
N ASN A 35 -0.17 13.81 -16.64
CA ASN A 35 -1.13 14.25 -17.67
C ASN A 35 -2.56 14.42 -17.14
N GLY A 36 -2.80 14.18 -15.84
CA GLY A 36 -4.11 14.29 -15.19
C GLY A 36 -5.12 13.20 -15.53
N ASP A 37 -4.70 12.11 -16.19
CA ASP A 37 -5.54 10.94 -16.47
C ASP A 37 -5.82 10.10 -15.20
N ALA A 38 -6.49 8.95 -15.38
CA ALA A 38 -6.83 8.07 -14.27
C ALA A 38 -5.59 7.47 -13.57
N GLN A 39 -4.53 7.12 -14.30
CA GLN A 39 -3.29 6.61 -13.71
C GLN A 39 -2.59 7.70 -12.91
N CYS A 40 -2.51 8.91 -13.46
CA CYS A 40 -1.97 10.08 -12.77
C CYS A 40 -2.74 10.33 -11.46
N ARG A 41 -4.08 10.32 -11.49
CA ARG A 41 -4.90 10.54 -10.29
C ARG A 41 -4.69 9.47 -9.23
N ARG A 42 -4.66 8.20 -9.64
CA ARG A 42 -4.38 7.09 -8.71
C ARG A 42 -3.02 7.26 -8.03
N PHE A 43 -2.00 7.62 -8.81
CA PHE A 43 -0.67 7.86 -8.25
C PHE A 43 -0.68 8.98 -7.20
N PHE A 44 -1.34 10.10 -7.48
CA PHE A 44 -1.55 11.18 -6.51
C PHE A 44 -2.29 10.70 -5.24
N GLU A 45 -3.35 9.91 -5.41
CA GLU A 45 -4.14 9.38 -4.30
C GLU A 45 -3.37 8.40 -3.40
N THR A 46 -2.35 7.70 -3.93
CA THR A 46 -1.62 6.67 -3.18
C THR A 46 -0.19 7.04 -2.79
N GLN A 47 0.41 8.06 -3.42
CA GLN A 47 1.82 8.41 -3.24
C GLN A 47 2.03 9.78 -2.58
N ALA A 48 0.97 10.54 -2.34
CA ALA A 48 1.11 11.84 -1.68
C ALA A 48 1.70 11.70 -0.27
N ILE A 49 2.78 12.43 0.01
CA ILE A 49 3.48 12.45 1.31
C ILE A 49 3.71 13.91 1.77
N SER A 50 4.22 14.08 2.98
CA SER A 50 4.53 15.41 3.52
C SER A 50 5.85 15.96 2.96
N GLU A 51 6.08 17.26 3.13
CA GLU A 51 7.34 17.91 2.74
C GLU A 51 8.52 17.39 3.57
N GLU A 52 8.29 17.00 4.82
CA GLU A 52 9.34 16.43 5.68
C GLU A 52 9.81 15.06 5.17
N LEU A 53 8.87 14.20 4.74
CA LEU A 53 9.19 12.88 4.21
C LEU A 53 9.91 12.97 2.86
N VAL A 54 9.50 13.88 1.97
CA VAL A 54 10.10 14.01 0.62
C VAL A 54 11.59 14.33 0.68
N GLN A 55 12.03 15.09 1.69
CA GLN A 55 13.42 15.54 1.84
C GLN A 55 14.39 14.40 2.18
N THR A 56 13.87 13.25 2.59
CA THR A 56 14.66 12.06 2.97
C THR A 56 14.34 10.85 2.12
N SER A 57 13.45 10.99 1.13
CA SER A 57 13.15 9.93 0.17
C SER A 57 14.33 9.64 -0.74
N VAL A 58 14.44 8.37 -1.15
CA VAL A 58 15.40 7.91 -2.16
C VAL A 58 15.05 8.52 -3.51
N ASP A 59 13.77 8.49 -3.88
CA ASP A 59 13.26 9.05 -5.12
C ASP A 59 11.86 9.63 -4.91
N ALA A 60 11.67 10.91 -5.18
CA ALA A 60 10.38 11.56 -5.03
C ALA A 60 10.19 12.77 -5.95
N LEU A 61 8.95 13.25 -6.07
CA LEU A 61 8.58 14.42 -6.84
C LEU A 61 8.02 15.53 -5.96
N GLU A 62 8.45 16.77 -6.19
CA GLU A 62 7.77 17.99 -5.74
C GLU A 62 7.17 18.70 -6.95
N LEU A 63 5.87 18.99 -6.88
CA LEU A 63 5.10 19.63 -7.93
C LEU A 63 4.57 20.97 -7.44
N VAL A 64 4.86 22.04 -8.17
CA VAL A 64 4.43 23.40 -7.83
C VAL A 64 3.36 23.86 -8.81
N PHE A 65 2.23 24.29 -8.26
CA PHE A 65 1.08 24.78 -9.01
C PHE A 65 0.84 26.25 -8.72
N GLU A 66 0.63 27.03 -9.78
CA GLU A 66 0.24 28.43 -9.72
C GLU A 66 -1.06 28.60 -10.52
N GLU A 67 -2.02 29.33 -9.96
CA GLU A 67 -3.35 29.51 -10.57
C GLU A 67 -4.02 28.17 -10.96
N GLY A 68 -3.77 27.12 -10.17
CA GLY A 68 -4.30 25.77 -10.39
C GLY A 68 -3.64 24.98 -11.51
N LYS A 69 -2.47 25.41 -12.01
CA LYS A 69 -1.73 24.77 -13.11
C LYS A 69 -0.31 24.43 -12.69
N LEU A 70 0.19 23.27 -13.11
CA LEU A 70 1.58 22.86 -12.88
C LEU A 70 2.53 23.81 -13.62
N THR A 71 3.40 24.47 -12.87
CA THR A 71 4.39 25.44 -13.37
C THR A 71 5.83 24.99 -13.15
N GLN A 72 6.10 24.21 -12.10
CA GLN A 72 7.44 23.66 -11.84
C GLN A 72 7.36 22.22 -11.32
N LYS A 73 8.42 21.45 -11.58
CA LYS A 73 8.62 20.09 -11.08
C LYS A 73 10.06 19.97 -10.57
N PHE A 74 10.22 19.35 -9.42
CA PHE A 74 11.51 19.04 -8.85
C PHE A 74 11.59 17.54 -8.55
N PHE A 75 12.75 16.96 -8.81
CA PHE A 75 13.08 15.61 -8.43
C PHE A 75 13.91 15.65 -7.16
N TRP A 76 13.51 14.84 -6.19
CA TRP A 76 14.23 14.64 -4.94
C TRP A 76 14.93 13.29 -5.01
N SER A 77 16.23 13.27 -4.72
CA SER A 77 17.01 12.03 -4.59
C SER A 77 18.05 12.16 -3.48
N TYR A 78 17.95 11.32 -2.45
CA TYR A 78 18.87 11.34 -1.30
C TYR A 78 19.04 12.74 -0.66
N GLY A 79 17.95 13.51 -0.63
CA GLY A 79 17.92 14.87 -0.09
C GLY A 79 18.42 15.98 -1.05
N ASP A 80 18.95 15.61 -2.21
CA ASP A 80 19.22 16.57 -3.28
C ASP A 80 17.93 16.91 -4.02
N ARG A 81 17.76 18.19 -4.36
CA ARG A 81 16.55 18.74 -4.99
C ARG A 81 16.89 19.40 -6.32
N ASP A 82 16.57 18.74 -7.41
CA ASP A 82 16.87 19.19 -8.76
C ASP A 82 15.62 19.67 -9.50
N GLU A 83 15.69 20.84 -10.14
CA GLU A 83 14.62 21.30 -11.01
C GLU A 83 14.63 20.50 -12.31
N VAL A 84 13.45 19.98 -12.70
CA VAL A 84 13.28 19.21 -13.92
C VAL A 84 12.34 19.96 -14.85
N GLU A 85 12.77 20.13 -16.11
CA GLU A 85 11.93 20.80 -17.10
C GLU A 85 10.62 20.03 -17.33
N LEU A 86 9.51 20.76 -17.31
CA LEU A 86 8.21 20.22 -17.65
C LEU A 86 8.15 19.85 -19.14
N THR A 87 7.67 18.66 -19.44
CA THR A 87 7.34 18.28 -20.82
C THR A 87 6.11 19.04 -21.31
N LEU A 88 5.85 19.03 -22.62
CA LEU A 88 4.68 19.69 -23.21
C LEU A 88 3.35 19.14 -22.67
N GLU A 89 3.30 17.85 -22.30
CA GLU A 89 2.09 17.22 -21.78
C GLU A 89 1.82 17.57 -20.31
N GLU A 90 2.87 17.94 -19.56
CA GLU A 90 2.78 18.30 -18.14
C GLU A 90 2.43 19.78 -17.94
N LYS A 91 2.85 20.63 -18.88
CA LYS A 91 2.59 22.08 -18.83
C LYS A 91 1.10 22.36 -18.76
N GLY A 92 0.67 22.96 -17.66
CA GLY A 92 -0.73 23.30 -17.46
C GLY A 92 -1.61 22.16 -16.95
N MET A 93 -1.02 21.03 -16.52
CA MET A 93 -1.74 20.00 -15.77
C MET A 93 -2.46 20.65 -14.59
N ALA A 94 -3.75 20.36 -14.45
CA ALA A 94 -4.57 20.92 -13.37
C ALA A 94 -4.12 20.40 -12.01
N TYR A 95 -4.21 21.26 -10.99
CA TYR A 95 -4.00 20.86 -9.61
C TYR A 95 -4.94 19.73 -9.21
N ILE A 96 -4.38 18.69 -8.59
CA ILE A 96 -5.10 17.56 -8.01
C ILE A 96 -5.00 17.68 -6.49
N PRO A 97 -6.10 17.97 -5.77
CA PRO A 97 -6.07 18.02 -4.32
C PRO A 97 -5.85 16.62 -3.75
N VAL A 98 -4.90 16.50 -2.84
CA VAL A 98 -4.56 15.26 -2.13
C VAL A 98 -4.37 15.53 -0.65
N VAL A 99 -4.61 14.49 0.16
CA VAL A 99 -4.24 14.49 1.58
C VAL A 99 -2.95 13.68 1.67
N PRO A 100 -1.84 14.27 2.15
CA PRO A 100 -0.61 13.53 2.40
C PRO A 100 -0.83 12.34 3.33
N HIS A 101 -0.24 11.20 2.98
CA HIS A 101 -0.21 10.02 3.82
C HIS A 101 0.91 10.15 4.87
N ASP A 102 0.60 9.70 6.07
CA ASP A 102 1.61 9.44 7.08
C ASP A 102 2.34 8.12 6.75
N PHE A 103 3.64 8.05 7.04
CA PHE A 103 4.43 6.84 6.82
C PHE A 103 4.71 6.12 8.15
N TYR A 104 4.59 4.80 8.17
CA TYR A 104 4.84 3.99 9.36
C TYR A 104 5.67 2.77 9.01
N ILE A 105 6.65 2.42 9.84
CA ILE A 105 7.31 1.12 9.75
C ILE A 105 6.70 0.15 10.76
N PHE A 106 6.66 -1.12 10.39
CA PHE A 106 6.41 -2.17 11.37
C PHE A 106 7.67 -2.43 12.20
N LYS A 107 7.46 -2.79 13.47
CA LYS A 107 8.47 -3.33 14.37
C LYS A 107 7.92 -4.60 15.01
N THR A 108 8.77 -5.58 15.19
CA THR A 108 8.40 -6.78 15.96
C THR A 108 8.23 -6.43 17.43
N SER A 109 7.19 -6.97 18.05
CA SER A 109 6.89 -6.78 19.48
C SER A 109 6.61 -8.12 20.16
N ASP A 110 6.64 -8.13 21.50
CA ASP A 110 6.26 -9.31 22.28
C ASP A 110 4.74 -9.49 22.39
N THR A 111 3.98 -8.42 22.15
CA THR A 111 2.51 -8.37 22.22
C THR A 111 1.96 -7.42 21.17
N GLY A 112 0.70 -7.60 20.76
CA GLY A 112 0.03 -6.67 19.84
C GLY A 112 -1.23 -7.28 19.24
N SER A 113 -2.06 -6.44 18.62
CA SER A 113 -3.26 -6.88 17.92
C SER A 113 -2.95 -7.30 16.47
N SER A 114 -1.92 -6.70 15.85
CA SER A 114 -1.39 -7.14 14.55
C SER A 114 -0.28 -8.17 14.73
N HIS A 115 -0.25 -9.17 13.86
CA HIS A 115 0.78 -10.20 13.83
C HIS A 115 0.93 -10.84 12.45
N LEU A 116 2.11 -11.39 12.18
CA LEU A 116 2.33 -12.34 11.10
C LEU A 116 2.51 -13.75 11.68
N GLY A 117 2.19 -14.78 10.89
CA GLY A 117 2.11 -16.16 11.34
C GLY A 117 1.05 -16.37 12.43
N GLY A 118 1.18 -17.46 13.18
CA GLY A 118 0.22 -17.88 14.19
C GLY A 118 -0.94 -18.69 13.62
N ASP A 119 -1.78 -19.20 14.51
CA ASP A 119 -2.96 -19.96 14.13
C ASP A 119 -4.04 -19.03 13.55
N PRO A 120 -4.76 -19.45 12.50
CA PRO A 120 -5.93 -18.72 12.04
C PRO A 120 -6.97 -18.58 13.16
N PRO A 121 -7.76 -17.49 13.18
CA PRO A 121 -8.81 -17.33 14.17
C PRO A 121 -9.86 -18.43 14.07
N THR A 122 -10.59 -18.66 15.17
CA THR A 122 -11.62 -19.70 15.20
C THR A 122 -12.66 -19.44 14.12
N HIS A 123 -13.00 -20.47 13.34
CA HIS A 123 -13.93 -20.40 12.20
C HIS A 123 -13.44 -19.62 10.97
N PHE A 124 -12.18 -19.18 10.93
CA PHE A 124 -11.59 -18.63 9.72
C PHE A 124 -11.40 -19.71 8.66
N ASN A 125 -11.99 -19.51 7.49
CA ASN A 125 -11.93 -20.46 6.39
C ASN A 125 -11.13 -19.87 5.22
N LEU A 126 -10.00 -20.51 4.93
CA LEU A 126 -9.21 -20.20 3.74
C LEU A 126 -9.92 -20.69 2.47
N PRO A 127 -9.86 -19.92 1.37
CA PRO A 127 -10.28 -20.39 0.05
C PRO A 127 -9.54 -21.67 -0.36
N LYS A 128 -10.18 -22.51 -1.16
CA LYS A 128 -9.63 -23.78 -1.64
C LYS A 128 -9.99 -24.00 -3.10
N PHE A 129 -9.00 -24.46 -3.87
CA PHE A 129 -9.09 -24.74 -5.30
C PHE A 129 -8.23 -25.97 -5.57
N GLU A 130 -8.80 -27.05 -6.11
CA GLU A 130 -8.11 -28.34 -6.23
C GLU A 130 -6.88 -28.26 -7.18
N GLU A 131 -6.96 -27.41 -8.19
CA GLU A 131 -5.98 -27.23 -9.25
C GLU A 131 -4.94 -26.13 -8.94
N ARG A 132 -4.95 -25.55 -7.74
CA ARG A 132 -4.11 -24.41 -7.36
C ARG A 132 -3.43 -24.63 -6.00
N PRO A 133 -2.34 -23.91 -5.71
CA PRO A 133 -1.72 -23.92 -4.38
C PRO A 133 -2.71 -23.57 -3.29
N SER A 134 -2.48 -24.16 -2.12
CA SER A 134 -3.24 -23.79 -0.95
C SER A 134 -3.01 -22.32 -0.60
N PHE A 135 -4.11 -21.66 -0.23
CA PHE A 135 -4.04 -20.37 0.45
C PHE A 135 -3.39 -20.59 1.81
N GLN A 136 -2.49 -19.68 2.20
CA GLN A 136 -1.92 -19.64 3.53
C GLN A 136 -2.60 -18.54 4.35
N PHE A 137 -2.69 -18.77 5.66
CA PHE A 137 -2.95 -17.69 6.59
C PHE A 137 -1.61 -17.02 6.93
N LEU A 138 -1.46 -15.76 6.58
CA LEU A 138 -0.21 -15.03 6.81
C LEU A 138 -0.20 -14.28 8.15
N GLY A 139 -1.36 -14.06 8.77
CA GLY A 139 -1.48 -13.28 9.99
C GLY A 139 -2.71 -12.37 9.99
N THR A 140 -2.74 -11.44 10.95
CA THR A 140 -3.83 -10.48 11.14
C THR A 140 -3.28 -9.06 11.19
N LEU A 141 -3.90 -8.15 10.44
CA LEU A 141 -3.69 -6.70 10.56
C LEU A 141 -4.92 -6.10 11.24
N SER A 142 -4.75 -5.58 12.45
CA SER A 142 -5.86 -5.12 13.27
C SER A 142 -6.15 -3.64 13.10
N SER A 143 -7.43 -3.26 13.17
CA SER A 143 -7.84 -1.85 13.23
C SER A 143 -7.42 -1.15 14.53
N GLU A 144 -6.94 -1.89 15.53
CA GLU A 144 -6.37 -1.33 16.76
C GLU A 144 -4.90 -0.91 16.60
N THR A 145 -4.25 -1.28 15.49
CA THR A 145 -2.88 -0.88 15.19
C THR A 145 -2.84 0.54 14.64
N VAL A 146 -1.89 1.34 15.13
CA VAL A 146 -1.74 2.73 14.70
C VAL A 146 -1.46 2.81 13.19
N GLY A 147 -2.16 3.69 12.47
CA GLY A 147 -2.11 3.78 11.00
C GLY A 147 -3.06 2.83 10.27
N LEU A 148 -3.70 1.88 10.97
CA LEU A 148 -4.69 0.95 10.42
C LEU A 148 -6.10 1.16 11.00
N GLU A 149 -6.33 2.24 11.75
CA GLU A 149 -7.63 2.53 12.40
C GLU A 149 -8.76 2.73 11.39
N TRP A 150 -8.42 2.98 10.13
CA TRP A 150 -9.39 3.12 9.04
C TRP A 150 -9.90 1.77 8.51
N LEU A 151 -9.27 0.65 8.87
CA LEU A 151 -9.75 -0.67 8.48
C LEU A 151 -11.15 -0.93 9.06
N PRO A 152 -12.09 -1.46 8.27
CA PRO A 152 -13.46 -1.71 8.73
C PRO A 152 -13.58 -2.93 9.67
N PHE A 153 -12.53 -3.75 9.78
CA PHE A 153 -12.43 -4.94 10.63
C PHE A 153 -10.96 -5.39 10.67
N ASP A 154 -10.63 -6.31 11.59
CA ASP A 154 -9.32 -6.99 11.60
C ASP A 154 -9.14 -7.85 10.35
N LEU A 155 -8.17 -7.48 9.52
CA LEU A 155 -7.90 -8.13 8.25
C LEU A 155 -7.03 -9.39 8.45
N HIS A 156 -7.67 -10.56 8.36
CA HIS A 156 -7.00 -11.86 8.35
C HIS A 156 -6.48 -12.17 6.93
N LEU A 157 -5.17 -12.24 6.75
CA LEU A 157 -4.53 -12.35 5.45
C LEU A 157 -4.61 -13.79 4.90
N ALA A 158 -5.43 -13.99 3.87
CA ALA A 158 -5.57 -15.25 3.15
C ALA A 158 -4.96 -15.11 1.74
N VAL A 159 -3.75 -15.63 1.55
CA VAL A 159 -2.98 -15.41 0.32
C VAL A 159 -2.32 -16.72 -0.14
N PRO A 160 -2.43 -17.11 -1.42
CA PRO A 160 -1.71 -18.24 -1.97
C PRO A 160 -0.30 -17.77 -2.38
N ILE A 161 0.57 -17.47 -1.42
CA ILE A 161 1.91 -16.88 -1.68
C ILE A 161 2.85 -17.74 -2.55
N TYR A 162 2.49 -19.00 -2.78
CA TYR A 162 3.18 -19.92 -3.69
C TYR A 162 2.46 -20.07 -5.04
N GLY A 163 1.28 -19.47 -5.19
CA GLY A 163 0.58 -19.35 -6.46
C GLY A 163 1.17 -18.25 -7.32
N ASN A 164 0.95 -18.38 -8.63
CA ASN A 164 1.25 -17.34 -9.60
C ASN A 164 -0.01 -16.50 -9.81
N PHE A 165 0.05 -15.20 -9.55
CA PHE A 165 -1.02 -14.27 -9.86
C PHE A 165 -0.41 -12.88 -10.01
N TYR A 166 -0.87 -12.12 -11.01
CA TYR A 166 -0.47 -10.71 -11.12
C TYR A 166 -1.16 -9.86 -10.05
N ARG A 167 -2.48 -10.02 -9.95
CA ARG A 167 -3.33 -9.41 -8.92
C ARG A 167 -4.35 -10.43 -8.44
N LEU A 168 -4.50 -10.56 -7.12
CA LEU A 168 -5.51 -11.42 -6.53
C LEU A 168 -6.53 -10.58 -5.76
N PHE A 169 -7.76 -10.53 -6.27
CA PHE A 169 -8.86 -9.87 -5.60
C PHE A 169 -9.64 -10.84 -4.72
N MET A 170 -9.74 -10.48 -3.44
CA MET A 170 -10.46 -11.21 -2.41
C MET A 170 -11.63 -10.40 -1.89
N ASP A 171 -12.79 -11.03 -1.78
CA ASP A 171 -14.01 -10.49 -1.19
C ASP A 171 -14.08 -10.86 0.30
N TYR A 172 -13.90 -9.87 1.17
CA TYR A 172 -14.02 -9.97 2.62
C TYR A 172 -15.37 -9.42 3.13
N SER A 173 -16.44 -9.52 2.32
CA SER A 173 -17.80 -9.18 2.79
C SER A 173 -18.17 -9.93 4.07
N ASP A 174 -17.69 -11.17 4.19
CA ASP A 174 -17.58 -11.95 5.43
C ASP A 174 -16.09 -12.07 5.83
N PRO A 175 -15.62 -11.34 6.86
CA PRO A 175 -14.20 -11.32 7.24
C PRO A 175 -13.62 -12.68 7.67
N LEU A 176 -14.47 -13.63 8.07
CA LEU A 176 -14.03 -14.97 8.47
C LEU A 176 -14.09 -15.99 7.34
N ASN A 177 -14.67 -15.62 6.19
CA ASN A 177 -14.83 -16.51 5.04
C ASN A 177 -14.50 -15.76 3.73
N PRO A 178 -13.27 -15.25 3.56
CA PRO A 178 -12.88 -14.55 2.35
C PRO A 178 -12.99 -15.46 1.13
N LYS A 179 -13.34 -14.87 -0.02
CA LYS A 179 -13.53 -15.59 -1.29
C LYS A 179 -12.77 -14.90 -2.41
N VAL A 180 -12.22 -15.68 -3.34
CA VAL A 180 -11.68 -15.10 -4.58
C VAL A 180 -12.84 -14.48 -5.37
N TRP A 181 -12.68 -13.23 -5.79
CA TRP A 181 -13.73 -12.48 -6.50
C TRP A 181 -14.01 -13.03 -7.89
N ASN A 182 -12.95 -13.31 -8.66
CA ASN A 182 -13.03 -13.90 -9.99
C ASN A 182 -12.28 -15.25 -9.99
N PRO A 183 -12.90 -16.33 -9.48
CA PRO A 183 -12.22 -17.60 -9.30
C PRO A 183 -11.71 -18.20 -10.61
N GLU A 184 -12.42 -18.00 -11.72
CA GLU A 184 -12.00 -18.51 -13.03
C GLU A 184 -10.65 -17.93 -13.48
N GLU A 185 -10.47 -16.61 -13.34
CA GLU A 185 -9.22 -15.94 -13.70
C GLU A 185 -8.03 -16.44 -12.85
N TYR A 186 -8.25 -16.66 -11.55
CA TYR A 186 -7.22 -17.27 -10.69
C TYR A 186 -6.94 -18.73 -11.08
N ILE A 187 -7.97 -19.49 -11.46
CA ILE A 187 -7.81 -20.88 -11.94
C ILE A 187 -7.16 -20.91 -13.33
N GLU A 188 -7.03 -19.80 -14.05
CA GLU A 188 -6.34 -19.76 -15.35
C GLU A 188 -4.86 -19.34 -15.24
N THR A 189 -4.40 -18.84 -14.09
CA THR A 189 -3.00 -18.40 -13.93
C THR A 189 -2.01 -19.57 -14.03
N GLY A 190 -0.91 -19.43 -14.77
CA GLY A 190 0.05 -20.53 -14.92
C GLY A 190 0.69 -20.94 -13.59
N TYR A 191 0.56 -22.19 -13.16
CA TYR A 191 1.18 -22.68 -11.93
C TYR A 191 2.06 -23.90 -12.21
N GLU A 192 3.33 -23.81 -11.80
CA GLU A 192 4.34 -24.87 -11.93
C GLU A 192 5.17 -25.00 -10.65
N ASP A 193 4.54 -25.31 -9.51
CA ASP A 193 5.29 -25.79 -8.34
C ASP A 193 4.74 -27.16 -7.90
N GLU A 194 5.67 -28.10 -7.69
CA GLU A 194 5.37 -29.49 -7.41
C GLU A 194 5.20 -29.75 -5.90
N TRP A 195 5.60 -28.79 -5.05
CA TRP A 195 5.64 -28.93 -3.60
C TRP A 195 4.37 -28.43 -2.89
N VAL A 196 3.85 -27.27 -3.31
CA VAL A 196 2.70 -26.63 -2.63
C VAL A 196 1.39 -26.92 -3.35
N LYS A 197 0.70 -27.98 -2.93
CA LYS A 197 -0.59 -28.39 -3.49
C LYS A 197 -1.75 -27.75 -2.75
N HIS A 198 -2.97 -27.95 -3.24
CA HIS A 198 -4.21 -27.39 -2.68
C HIS A 198 -4.48 -27.76 -1.22
N ASP A 199 -3.91 -28.86 -0.73
CA ASP A 199 -4.06 -29.39 0.63
C ASP A 199 -2.81 -29.19 1.50
N THR A 200 -1.76 -28.56 0.96
CA THR A 200 -0.57 -28.19 1.71
C THR A 200 -0.95 -27.24 2.85
N LYS A 201 -0.40 -27.49 4.05
CA LYS A 201 -0.58 -26.64 5.23
C LYS A 201 0.77 -26.13 5.67
N LEU A 202 0.99 -24.83 5.58
CA LEU A 202 2.17 -24.18 6.15
C LEU A 202 1.70 -23.25 7.26
N LEU A 203 2.08 -23.58 8.49
CA LEU A 203 1.81 -22.75 9.67
C LEU A 203 3.11 -22.09 10.10
N PHE A 204 3.09 -20.78 10.17
CA PHE A 204 4.24 -19.97 10.55
C PHE A 204 4.22 -19.60 12.03
N GLU A 205 5.40 -19.42 12.63
CA GLU A 205 5.54 -18.92 14.00
C GLU A 205 4.91 -17.53 14.12
N GLN A 206 4.18 -17.28 15.20
CA GLN A 206 3.55 -15.99 15.41
C GLN A 206 4.61 -14.94 15.78
N LYS A 207 4.56 -13.79 15.12
CA LYS A 207 5.32 -12.59 15.46
C LYS A 207 4.37 -11.40 15.53
N PHE A 208 4.18 -10.86 16.73
CA PHE A 208 3.41 -9.63 16.91
C PHE A 208 4.16 -8.44 16.32
N MET A 209 3.38 -7.45 15.88
CA MET A 209 3.91 -6.23 15.29
C MET A 209 3.19 -5.01 15.83
N GLU A 210 3.97 -3.95 15.98
CA GLU A 210 3.50 -2.59 16.22
C GLU A 210 4.03 -1.67 15.13
N THR A 211 3.48 -0.47 15.04
CA THR A 211 3.84 0.52 14.03
C THR A 211 4.45 1.75 14.69
N GLU A 212 5.52 2.26 14.10
CA GLU A 212 6.11 3.55 14.47
C GLU A 212 5.90 4.55 13.35
N LYS A 213 5.34 5.72 13.67
CA LYS A 213 5.21 6.83 12.72
C LYS A 213 6.58 7.43 12.44
N MET A 214 6.90 7.58 11.17
CA MET A 214 8.16 8.14 10.71
C MET A 214 8.02 9.63 10.40
N THR A 215 9.09 10.38 10.66
CA THR A 215 9.24 11.78 10.21
C THR A 215 10.21 11.92 9.05
N GLU A 216 10.93 10.84 8.74
CA GLU A 216 11.90 10.73 7.65
C GLU A 216 11.63 9.40 6.92
N MET A 217 11.77 9.39 5.59
CA MET A 217 11.59 8.18 4.80
C MET A 217 12.76 7.23 5.09
N PRO A 218 12.51 6.04 5.67
CA PRO A 218 13.59 5.10 5.94
C PRO A 218 14.11 4.53 4.63
N GLU A 219 15.42 4.34 4.56
CA GLU A 219 16.02 3.57 3.48
C GLU A 219 15.67 2.08 3.71
N ILE A 220 14.57 1.64 3.12
CA ILE A 220 14.13 0.24 3.18
C ILE A 220 14.93 -0.52 2.12
N HIS A 221 16.23 -0.71 2.38
CA HIS A 221 17.04 -1.62 1.60
C HIS A 221 16.48 -3.03 1.75
N GLN A 222 16.32 -3.72 0.62
CA GLN A 222 16.05 -5.16 0.55
C GLN A 222 17.03 -5.91 1.47
N GLY A 223 16.56 -6.30 2.66
CA GLY A 223 17.36 -7.06 3.64
C GLY A 223 17.84 -6.32 4.89
N SER A 224 17.40 -5.09 5.14
CA SER A 224 17.51 -4.49 6.47
C SER A 224 16.62 -5.27 7.45
N SER A 225 17.22 -6.08 8.33
CA SER A 225 16.51 -6.99 9.25
C SER A 225 15.68 -6.29 10.33
N THR A 226 15.53 -4.97 10.29
CA THR A 226 14.92 -4.16 11.35
C THR A 226 13.47 -3.77 11.07
N SER A 227 12.99 -3.90 9.82
CA SER A 227 11.60 -3.61 9.46
C SER A 227 11.01 -4.74 8.61
N PRO A 228 9.98 -5.47 9.10
CA PRO A 228 9.33 -6.53 8.33
C PRO A 228 8.41 -5.98 7.21
N GLY A 229 8.09 -4.68 7.24
CA GLY A 229 7.17 -4.05 6.31
C GLY A 229 6.79 -2.61 6.74
N HIS A 230 5.91 -1.96 5.99
CA HIS A 230 5.49 -0.57 6.24
C HIS A 230 4.05 -0.26 5.82
N LEU A 231 3.55 0.91 6.25
CA LEU A 231 2.25 1.50 5.94
C LEU A 231 2.43 2.92 5.38
N GLY A 232 1.37 3.47 4.77
CA GLY A 232 1.31 4.84 4.30
C GLY A 232 1.27 4.91 2.78
N VAL A 233 2.43 4.70 2.15
CA VAL A 233 2.57 4.66 0.68
C VAL A 233 3.36 3.41 0.26
N PRO A 234 3.00 2.74 -0.85
CA PRO A 234 3.75 1.58 -1.34
C PRO A 234 5.03 1.99 -2.06
N GLN A 235 6.11 1.27 -1.81
CA GLN A 235 7.40 1.40 -2.49
C GLN A 235 7.57 0.27 -3.51
N TRP A 236 7.46 0.59 -4.80
CA TRP A 236 7.35 -0.39 -5.89
C TRP A 236 8.70 -0.95 -6.36
N ILE A 237 8.73 -2.21 -6.81
CA ILE A 237 9.93 -2.84 -7.41
C ILE A 237 9.95 -2.66 -8.92
N GLN A 238 8.85 -2.98 -9.60
CA GLN A 238 8.75 -2.99 -11.07
C GLN A 238 7.96 -1.79 -11.63
N GLY A 239 7.53 -0.90 -10.73
CA GLY A 239 6.71 0.28 -10.99
C GLY A 239 5.28 0.18 -10.41
N PRO A 240 4.56 1.32 -10.37
CA PRO A 240 3.27 1.41 -9.71
C PRO A 240 2.16 0.58 -10.37
N ASP A 241 1.62 -0.38 -9.63
CA ASP A 241 0.50 -1.21 -10.08
C ASP A 241 -0.79 -0.98 -9.26
N ILE A 242 -1.13 0.30 -9.05
CA ILE A 242 -2.21 0.75 -8.15
C ILE A 242 -3.57 0.19 -8.59
N PRO A 243 -4.22 -0.67 -7.79
CA PRO A 243 -5.44 -1.35 -8.21
C PRO A 243 -6.70 -0.49 -7.99
N ASP A 244 -7.63 -0.58 -8.95
CA ASP A 244 -9.02 -0.16 -8.77
C ASP A 244 -9.85 -1.32 -8.21
N CYS A 245 -10.80 -1.02 -7.35
CA CYS A 245 -11.71 -2.04 -6.82
C CYS A 245 -12.67 -2.52 -7.91
N PRO A 246 -12.76 -3.83 -8.19
CA PRO A 246 -13.61 -4.36 -9.26
C PRO A 246 -15.11 -4.19 -8.98
N LYS A 247 -15.52 -3.95 -7.73
CA LYS A 247 -16.93 -3.71 -7.36
C LYS A 247 -17.35 -2.25 -7.49
N THR A 248 -16.45 -1.31 -7.19
CA THR A 248 -16.79 0.11 -7.05
C THR A 248 -16.11 1.01 -8.08
N ASN A 249 -15.12 0.49 -8.81
CA ASN A 249 -14.22 1.22 -9.72
C ASN A 249 -13.51 2.41 -9.04
N LYS A 250 -13.40 2.40 -7.71
CA LYS A 250 -12.62 3.38 -6.95
C LYS A 250 -11.23 2.82 -6.69
N THR A 251 -10.23 3.69 -6.72
CA THR A 251 -8.87 3.40 -6.26
C THR A 251 -8.88 2.72 -4.91
N MET A 252 -8.16 1.61 -4.77
CA MET A 252 -8.03 0.92 -3.49
C MET A 252 -6.99 1.61 -2.63
N LYS A 253 -7.21 1.65 -1.32
CA LYS A 253 -6.28 2.23 -0.35
C LYS A 253 -5.18 1.23 -0.04
N PHE A 254 -3.94 1.70 0.01
CA PHE A 254 -2.81 0.89 0.46
C PHE A 254 -2.99 0.53 1.94
N VAL A 255 -2.85 -0.75 2.26
CA VAL A 255 -2.96 -1.29 3.62
C VAL A 255 -1.57 -1.47 4.21
N ALA A 256 -0.72 -2.24 3.54
CA ALA A 256 0.63 -2.58 4.00
C ALA A 256 1.46 -3.17 2.87
N GLN A 257 2.78 -3.07 3.03
CA GLN A 257 3.77 -3.81 2.23
C GLN A 257 4.65 -4.63 3.17
N PHE A 258 4.92 -5.88 2.81
CA PHE A 258 5.87 -6.75 3.50
C PHE A 258 6.94 -7.20 2.51
N SER A 259 8.20 -7.13 2.93
CA SER A 259 9.35 -7.26 2.03
C SER A 259 10.33 -8.34 2.49
N TYR A 260 11.37 -8.56 1.68
CA TYR A 260 12.53 -9.34 2.04
C TYR A 260 13.22 -8.80 3.32
N GLY A 261 13.35 -9.64 4.34
CA GLY A 261 13.78 -9.26 5.69
C GLY A 261 12.84 -9.75 6.80
N LEU A 262 11.63 -10.18 6.41
CA LEU A 262 10.68 -10.83 7.30
C LEU A 262 11.25 -12.16 7.87
N ASP A 263 11.56 -12.19 9.17
CA ASP A 263 12.04 -13.41 9.85
C ASP A 263 10.89 -14.25 10.42
N VAL A 264 9.81 -14.52 9.68
CA VAL A 264 8.71 -15.35 10.20
C VAL A 264 8.95 -16.81 9.79
N LYS A 265 9.36 -17.66 10.75
CA LYS A 265 9.77 -19.05 10.48
C LYS A 265 8.57 -19.97 10.33
N LEU A 266 8.76 -21.06 9.60
CA LEU A 266 7.80 -22.16 9.53
C LEU A 266 7.78 -22.92 10.87
N ALA A 267 6.61 -23.01 11.50
CA ALA A 267 6.40 -23.77 12.72
C ALA A 267 5.96 -25.22 12.45
N LYS A 268 5.06 -25.42 11.47
CA LYS A 268 4.48 -26.73 11.18
C LYS A 268 4.09 -26.86 9.72
N THR A 269 4.27 -28.06 9.18
CA THR A 269 3.81 -28.43 7.85
C THR A 269 3.36 -29.89 7.77
N ASN A 270 2.55 -30.21 6.76
CA ASN A 270 2.26 -31.60 6.35
C ASN A 270 3.17 -32.09 5.20
N LEU A 271 4.13 -31.28 4.76
CA LEU A 271 5.11 -31.65 3.75
C LEU A 271 6.34 -32.32 4.39
N ASP A 272 6.87 -33.33 3.70
CA ASP A 272 8.20 -33.88 3.98
C ASP A 272 9.25 -32.95 3.35
N LEU A 273 9.61 -31.88 4.06
CA LEU A 273 10.53 -30.87 3.55
C LEU A 273 11.96 -31.43 3.41
N PRO A 274 12.69 -31.05 2.35
CA PRO A 274 14.10 -31.37 2.24
C PRO A 274 14.88 -30.65 3.36
N THR A 275 15.97 -31.27 3.82
CA THR A 275 16.81 -30.69 4.88
C THR A 275 17.68 -29.54 4.35
N GLU A 276 18.04 -29.60 3.07
CA GLU A 276 18.95 -28.67 2.38
C GLU A 276 18.46 -28.34 0.96
N GLY A 277 19.02 -27.27 0.38
CA GLY A 277 18.72 -26.82 -0.98
C GLY A 277 17.62 -25.76 -1.05
N TYR A 278 17.38 -25.29 -2.28
CA TYR A 278 16.50 -24.15 -2.58
C TYR A 278 15.13 -24.22 -1.89
N TYR A 279 14.41 -25.34 -2.01
CA TYR A 279 13.08 -25.51 -1.40
C TYR A 279 13.11 -25.58 0.13
N ALA A 280 14.22 -26.07 0.71
CA ALA A 280 14.40 -26.04 2.15
C ALA A 280 14.47 -24.59 2.64
N ASP A 281 15.16 -23.72 1.92
CA ASP A 281 15.28 -22.31 2.28
C ASP A 281 13.99 -21.53 1.98
N LEU A 282 13.33 -21.84 0.86
CA LEU A 282 12.05 -21.24 0.45
C LEU A 282 10.90 -21.56 1.41
N LEU A 283 10.82 -22.78 1.95
CA LEU A 283 9.64 -23.19 2.73
C LEU A 283 9.83 -23.02 4.24
N LYS A 284 11.06 -22.86 4.74
CA LYS A 284 11.35 -22.68 6.17
C LYS A 284 10.96 -21.30 6.72
N ARG A 285 10.61 -20.34 5.85
CA ARG A 285 10.27 -18.96 6.22
C ARG A 285 9.17 -18.43 5.33
N MET A 286 8.38 -17.51 5.85
CA MET A 286 7.45 -16.72 5.05
C MET A 286 8.26 -15.83 4.10
N ASN A 287 7.97 -15.94 2.81
CA ASN A 287 8.58 -15.15 1.75
C ASN A 287 7.57 -14.99 0.61
N PHE A 288 7.80 -14.01 -0.26
CA PHE A 288 6.89 -13.65 -1.34
C PHE A 288 7.65 -13.79 -2.66
N TRP A 289 7.73 -15.01 -3.19
CA TRP A 289 8.53 -15.35 -4.37
C TRP A 289 10.04 -15.07 -4.18
N ILE A 290 10.62 -15.64 -3.12
CA ILE A 290 12.03 -15.52 -2.72
C ILE A 290 12.37 -14.14 -2.14
N ASP A 291 12.49 -13.14 -3.01
CA ASP A 291 12.98 -11.79 -2.73
C ASP A 291 11.94 -10.71 -3.06
N GLY A 292 10.72 -11.12 -3.37
CA GLY A 292 9.63 -10.20 -3.67
C GLY A 292 8.95 -9.58 -2.46
N ASP A 293 8.10 -8.62 -2.78
CA ASP A 293 7.33 -7.81 -1.86
C ASP A 293 5.84 -8.08 -2.04
N LEU A 294 5.15 -8.33 -0.93
CA LEU A 294 3.70 -8.45 -0.88
C LEU A 294 3.08 -7.08 -0.61
N TYR A 295 2.31 -6.58 -1.56
CA TYR A 295 1.51 -5.36 -1.43
C TYR A 295 0.06 -5.72 -1.17
N ILE A 296 -0.56 -5.02 -0.23
CA ILE A 296 -1.94 -5.24 0.19
C ILE A 296 -2.71 -3.93 0.02
N PHE A 297 -3.83 -3.99 -0.70
CA PHE A 297 -4.75 -2.87 -0.87
C PHE A 297 -6.17 -3.25 -0.45
N MET A 298 -6.97 -2.30 0.04
CA MET A 298 -8.36 -2.52 0.42
C MET A 298 -9.26 -1.39 -0.08
N ASN A 299 -10.45 -1.76 -0.56
CA ASN A 299 -11.57 -0.84 -0.66
C ASN A 299 -12.50 -1.04 0.54
N PRO A 300 -12.54 -0.11 1.52
CA PRO A 300 -13.22 -0.35 2.80
C PRO A 300 -14.76 -0.43 2.67
N GLU A 301 -15.33 0.23 1.66
CA GLU A 301 -16.78 0.23 1.41
C GLU A 301 -17.27 -1.14 0.93
N SER A 302 -16.58 -1.72 -0.04
CA SER A 302 -16.94 -3.01 -0.63
C SER A 302 -16.25 -4.21 0.01
N LYS A 303 -15.33 -3.95 0.96
CA LYS A 303 -14.51 -4.95 1.65
C LYS A 303 -13.73 -5.84 0.69
N MET A 304 -13.36 -5.27 -0.47
CA MET A 304 -12.48 -5.93 -1.43
C MET A 304 -11.04 -5.71 -1.02
N VAL A 305 -10.22 -6.76 -1.07
CA VAL A 305 -8.79 -6.73 -0.83
C VAL A 305 -8.07 -7.17 -2.10
N CYS A 306 -6.99 -6.49 -2.46
CA CYS A 306 -6.13 -6.86 -3.57
C CYS A 306 -4.74 -7.21 -3.02
N TYR A 307 -4.22 -8.35 -3.44
CA TYR A 307 -2.84 -8.76 -3.20
C TYR A 307 -2.06 -8.68 -4.49
N ILE A 308 -0.84 -8.14 -4.41
CA ILE A 308 0.12 -8.07 -5.51
C ILE A 308 1.45 -8.56 -4.95
N ILE A 309 2.15 -9.42 -5.68
CA ILE A 309 3.53 -9.76 -5.38
C ILE A 309 4.37 -9.26 -6.55
N GLN A 310 5.38 -8.43 -6.27
CA GLN A 310 6.40 -8.04 -7.24
C GLN A 310 7.75 -8.60 -6.78
N ASN A 311 8.57 -9.08 -7.69
CA ASN A 311 9.94 -9.50 -7.43
C ASN A 311 10.88 -8.94 -8.53
N THR A 312 12.20 -9.11 -8.37
CA THR A 312 13.18 -8.57 -9.32
C THR A 312 13.38 -9.44 -10.57
#